data_AF-A0AAN6FI04-F1
#
_entry.id   AF-A0AAN6FI04-F1
#
_cell.length_a   1.000
_cell.length_b   1.000
_cell.length_c   1.000
_cell.angle_alpha   90.00
_cell.angle_beta   90.00
_cell.angle_gamma   90.00
#
_symmetry.space_group_name_H-M   'P 1'
#
loop_
_entity.id
_entity.type
_entity.pdbx_description
1 polymer ?
#
loop_
_entity_poly.entity_id
_entity_poly.type
_entity_poly.pdbx_seq_one_letter_code
_entity_poly.pdbx_strand_id
1 'polypeptide(L)'
;MRVNQHHVLTTRKVLLLPYSAHHVPTYHTWMQDPELQSATASEPLTLDEEYAMQVSWREDADKLTFIVCLPLADPIPRQAAVQVGVHDSPERMVGDINLFLSQPADDDEDDDEDCVHGSFVGEIEVMIARKDLHRQGYGRAALLIFMGYIIFHWPTICLEYETSLQQAVVPQPEDPPNQEEEGLSGDEATGSARNACALPASTAKNSRLSLRYLRVKIHQSNIASIKLFESVGYKRTRAGKANYFGEVELRWQDDGGFLRRLKELLWMEGDEWEADTMSFH
;
A
#
# COMPACT_ATOMS: atom_id res chain seq x y z
N MET A 1 -0.67 -6.02 -3.53
CA MET A 1 0.52 -5.72 -4.35
C MET A 1 1.54 -6.81 -4.12
N ARG A 2 2.31 -7.15 -5.15
CA ARG A 2 3.37 -8.16 -5.10
C ARG A 2 4.76 -7.54 -4.90
N VAL A 3 4.94 -6.23 -5.07
CA VAL A 3 6.22 -5.54 -4.86
C VAL A 3 6.89 -5.86 -3.52
N ASN A 4 6.14 -6.01 -2.43
CA ASN A 4 6.72 -6.30 -1.12
C ASN A 4 6.97 -7.79 -0.88
N GLN A 5 6.69 -8.69 -1.83
CA GLN A 5 6.60 -10.13 -1.56
C GLN A 5 7.89 -10.80 -1.05
N HIS A 6 9.05 -10.17 -1.24
CA HIS A 6 10.37 -10.63 -0.78
C HIS A 6 11.06 -9.60 0.11
N HIS A 7 10.31 -8.64 0.65
CA HIS A 7 10.86 -7.52 1.40
C HIS A 7 10.57 -7.74 2.88
N VAL A 8 11.59 -7.64 3.70
CA VAL A 8 11.45 -7.65 5.16
C VAL A 8 12.03 -6.36 5.69
N LEU A 9 11.31 -5.66 6.55
CA LEU A 9 11.77 -4.41 7.13
C LEU A 9 12.08 -4.62 8.60
N THR A 10 13.29 -4.30 9.02
CA THR A 10 13.73 -4.51 10.40
C THR A 10 14.26 -3.23 11.00
N THR A 11 13.99 -3.05 12.30
CA THR A 11 14.53 -2.00 13.14
C THR A 11 14.77 -2.57 14.54
N ARG A 12 15.40 -1.81 15.43
CA ARG A 12 15.53 -2.19 16.85
C ARG A 12 14.18 -2.34 17.59
N LYS A 13 13.06 -1.94 16.98
CA LYS A 13 11.73 -1.91 17.62
C LYS A 13 10.69 -2.79 16.95
N VAL A 14 10.79 -3.06 15.67
CA VAL A 14 9.80 -3.83 14.92
C VAL A 14 10.46 -4.63 13.80
N LEU A 15 9.83 -5.74 13.47
CA LEU A 15 10.07 -6.53 12.26
C LEU A 15 8.77 -6.49 11.44
N LEU A 16 8.83 -6.15 10.15
CA LEU A 16 7.68 -6.13 9.25
C LEU A 16 7.88 -7.18 8.16
N LEU A 17 6.91 -8.07 8.00
CA LEU A 17 6.90 -9.09 6.96
C LEU A 17 5.64 -8.98 6.09
N PRO A 18 5.70 -9.38 4.82
CA PRO A 18 4.55 -9.32 3.92
C PRO A 18 3.41 -10.20 4.44
N TYR A 19 2.18 -9.67 4.46
CA TYR A 19 1.03 -10.44 4.90
C TYR A 19 0.79 -11.67 4.01
N SER A 20 0.62 -12.81 4.66
CA SER A 20 0.68 -14.15 4.06
C SER A 20 -0.27 -15.08 4.80
N ALA A 21 -0.69 -16.17 4.16
CA ALA A 21 -1.75 -17.06 4.63
C ALA A 21 -1.56 -17.59 6.08
N HIS A 22 -0.33 -17.88 6.51
CA HIS A 22 -0.08 -18.40 7.87
C HIS A 22 -0.36 -17.39 8.99
N HIS A 23 -0.46 -16.10 8.67
CA HIS A 23 -0.83 -15.04 9.62
C HIS A 23 -2.35 -14.98 9.88
N VAL A 24 -3.17 -15.50 8.94
CA VAL A 24 -4.63 -15.39 8.95
C VAL A 24 -5.26 -15.90 10.26
N PRO A 25 -4.87 -17.06 10.84
CA PRO A 25 -5.47 -17.53 12.08
C PRO A 25 -5.28 -16.56 13.26
N THR A 26 -4.11 -15.93 13.36
CA THR A 26 -3.83 -14.93 14.41
C THR A 26 -4.60 -13.64 14.15
N TYR A 27 -4.62 -13.19 12.88
CA TYR A 27 -5.35 -11.99 12.47
C TYR A 27 -6.86 -12.14 12.73
N HIS A 28 -7.45 -13.27 12.34
CA HIS A 28 -8.84 -13.62 12.61
C HIS A 28 -9.14 -13.58 14.11
N THR A 29 -8.23 -14.06 14.96
CA THR A 29 -8.38 -13.97 16.42
C THR A 29 -8.44 -12.51 16.90
N TRP A 30 -7.63 -11.61 16.32
CA TRP A 30 -7.71 -10.18 16.62
C TRP A 30 -9.03 -9.57 16.15
N MET A 31 -9.48 -9.95 14.96
CA MET A 31 -10.76 -9.53 14.39
C MET A 31 -11.98 -10.13 15.10
N GLN A 32 -11.82 -10.85 16.21
CA GLN A 32 -12.91 -11.21 17.12
C GLN A 32 -13.12 -10.19 18.26
N ASP A 33 -12.20 -9.24 18.47
CA ASP A 33 -12.33 -8.17 19.47
C ASP A 33 -13.23 -7.03 18.94
N PRO A 34 -14.42 -6.78 19.52
CA PRO A 34 -15.32 -5.72 19.05
C PRO A 34 -14.72 -4.32 19.17
N GLU A 35 -13.85 -4.06 20.16
CA GLU A 35 -13.18 -2.77 20.29
C GLU A 35 -12.20 -2.56 19.14
N LEU A 36 -11.54 -3.63 18.69
CA LEU A 36 -10.60 -3.56 17.58
C LEU A 36 -11.33 -3.37 16.25
N GLN A 37 -12.38 -4.16 16.00
CA GLN A 37 -13.27 -4.02 14.84
C GLN A 37 -13.80 -2.59 14.71
N SER A 38 -14.30 -2.02 15.81
CA SER A 38 -14.79 -0.64 15.81
C SER A 38 -13.69 0.38 15.54
N ALA A 39 -12.45 0.13 16.00
CA ALA A 39 -11.33 1.03 15.79
C ALA A 39 -10.76 0.96 14.36
N THR A 40 -10.90 -0.18 13.69
CA THR A 40 -10.47 -0.43 12.30
C THR A 40 -11.62 -0.35 11.29
N ALA A 41 -12.83 0.02 11.74
CA ALA A 41 -14.05 0.00 10.92
C ALA A 41 -14.27 -1.32 10.16
N SER A 42 -13.91 -2.45 10.77
CA SER A 42 -13.98 -3.78 10.17
C SER A 42 -15.21 -4.56 10.64
N GLU A 43 -15.75 -5.41 9.79
CA GLU A 43 -16.82 -6.35 10.12
C GLU A 43 -16.25 -7.75 10.40
N PRO A 44 -16.87 -8.56 11.29
CA PRO A 44 -16.42 -9.92 11.53
C PRO A 44 -16.61 -10.79 10.27
N LEU A 45 -15.53 -11.44 9.86
CA LEU A 45 -15.54 -12.44 8.79
C LEU A 45 -15.36 -13.84 9.36
N THR A 46 -15.84 -14.86 8.64
CA THR A 46 -15.46 -16.25 8.90
C THR A 46 -13.99 -16.46 8.54
N LEU A 47 -13.38 -17.52 9.10
CA LEU A 47 -11.97 -17.82 8.83
C LEU A 47 -11.69 -18.03 7.32
N ASP A 48 -12.60 -18.67 6.59
CA ASP A 48 -12.45 -18.89 5.15
C ASP A 48 -12.56 -17.57 4.36
N GLU A 49 -13.43 -16.65 4.79
CA GLU A 49 -13.53 -15.31 4.22
C GLU A 49 -12.27 -14.47 4.49
N GLU A 50 -11.64 -14.61 5.67
CA GLU A 50 -10.35 -13.96 5.98
C GLU A 50 -9.24 -14.46 5.06
N TYR A 51 -9.19 -15.77 4.77
CA TYR A 51 -8.24 -16.31 3.78
C TYR A 51 -8.50 -15.74 2.39
N ALA A 52 -9.76 -15.67 1.96
CA ALA A 52 -10.12 -15.08 0.67
C ALA A 52 -9.73 -13.60 0.59
N MET A 53 -9.98 -12.83 1.66
CA MET A 53 -9.60 -11.42 1.77
C MET A 53 -8.08 -11.25 1.75
N GLN A 54 -7.32 -12.10 2.46
CA GLN A 54 -5.87 -12.08 2.45
C GLN A 54 -5.31 -12.27 1.04
N VAL A 55 -5.85 -13.23 0.28
CA VAL A 55 -5.45 -13.46 -1.12
C VAL A 55 -5.77 -12.24 -1.97
N SER A 56 -6.99 -11.70 -1.87
CA SER A 56 -7.40 -10.49 -2.60
C SER A 56 -6.44 -9.33 -2.33
N TRP A 57 -6.16 -9.01 -1.07
CA TRP A 57 -5.29 -7.89 -0.70
C TRP A 57 -3.84 -8.09 -1.17
N ARG A 58 -3.38 -9.34 -1.20
CA ARG A 58 -2.05 -9.66 -1.71
C ARG A 58 -1.94 -9.43 -3.21
N GLU A 59 -3.00 -9.71 -3.96
CA GLU A 59 -3.01 -9.58 -5.42
C GLU A 59 -3.40 -8.19 -5.91
N ASP A 60 -4.14 -7.44 -5.10
CA ASP A 60 -4.61 -6.08 -5.42
C ASP A 60 -3.46 -5.09 -5.58
N ALA A 61 -3.31 -4.54 -6.79
CA ALA A 61 -2.21 -3.64 -7.13
C ALA A 61 -2.31 -2.25 -6.45
N ASP A 62 -3.41 -1.96 -5.76
CA ASP A 62 -3.63 -0.74 -4.99
C ASP A 62 -3.42 -0.93 -3.48
N LYS A 63 -3.19 -2.16 -3.01
CA LYS A 63 -3.04 -2.51 -1.59
C LYS A 63 -1.65 -3.04 -1.27
N LEU A 64 -1.03 -2.57 -0.19
CA LEU A 64 0.25 -3.08 0.27
C LEU A 64 0.25 -3.24 1.78
N THR A 65 0.39 -4.49 2.24
CA THR A 65 0.23 -4.86 3.64
C THR A 65 1.48 -5.54 4.20
N PHE A 66 1.89 -5.10 5.39
CA PHE A 66 2.84 -5.81 6.24
C PHE A 66 2.22 -6.17 7.58
N ILE A 67 2.59 -7.33 8.11
CA ILE A 67 2.38 -7.70 9.50
C ILE A 67 3.51 -7.10 10.34
N VAL A 68 3.14 -6.39 11.41
CA VAL A 68 4.06 -5.85 12.40
C VAL A 68 4.31 -6.91 13.47
N CYS A 69 5.57 -7.28 13.65
CA CYS A 69 6.06 -8.23 14.63
C CYS A 69 7.02 -7.59 15.63
N LEU A 70 7.22 -8.27 16.75
CA LEU A 70 8.25 -7.94 17.74
C LEU A 70 9.65 -7.90 17.08
N PRO A 71 10.56 -7.04 17.58
CA PRO A 71 11.90 -6.92 17.03
C PRO A 71 12.67 -8.24 17.20
N LEU A 72 13.61 -8.46 16.31
CA LEU A 72 14.52 -9.60 16.40
C LEU A 72 15.37 -9.46 17.68
N ALA A 73 15.52 -10.55 18.42
CA ALA A 73 16.17 -10.54 19.74
C ALA A 73 17.67 -10.27 19.63
N ASP A 74 18.30 -10.80 18.57
CA ASP A 74 19.69 -10.56 18.23
C ASP A 74 19.76 -9.86 16.86
N PRO A 75 20.77 -9.00 16.61
CA PRO A 75 21.09 -8.60 15.25
C PRO A 75 21.39 -9.88 14.47
N ILE A 76 20.45 -10.27 13.60
CA ILE A 76 20.64 -11.39 12.69
C ILE A 76 21.93 -11.09 11.91
N PRO A 77 22.91 -12.02 11.87
CA PRO A 77 24.09 -11.85 11.03
C PRO A 77 23.65 -11.51 9.60
N ARG A 78 24.35 -10.61 8.89
CA ARG A 78 23.96 -10.14 7.54
C ARG A 78 23.61 -11.25 6.53
N GLN A 79 24.03 -12.50 6.77
CA GLN A 79 23.74 -13.66 5.91
C GLN A 79 22.61 -14.59 6.40
N ALA A 80 22.02 -14.35 7.57
CA ALA A 80 20.95 -15.19 8.09
C ALA A 80 19.58 -14.65 7.63
N ALA A 81 18.74 -15.53 7.08
CA ALA A 81 17.43 -15.18 6.58
C ALA A 81 16.40 -15.13 7.71
N VAL A 82 15.47 -14.18 7.63
CA VAL A 82 14.27 -14.20 8.46
C VAL A 82 13.44 -15.43 8.10
N GLN A 83 13.31 -16.34 9.07
CA GLN A 83 12.51 -17.55 8.95
C GLN A 83 11.02 -17.27 9.17
N VAL A 84 10.22 -17.52 8.14
CA VAL A 84 8.76 -17.45 8.16
C VAL A 84 8.20 -18.57 9.05
N GLY A 85 7.14 -18.27 9.80
CA GLY A 85 6.56 -19.09 10.85
C GLY A 85 7.30 -19.04 12.20
N VAL A 86 8.54 -18.54 12.22
CA VAL A 86 9.37 -18.46 13.45
C VAL A 86 9.48 -17.02 13.94
N HIS A 87 9.93 -16.10 13.09
CA HIS A 87 10.14 -14.70 13.48
C HIS A 87 8.87 -13.85 13.43
N ASP A 88 7.85 -14.37 12.77
CA ASP A 88 6.48 -13.88 12.63
C ASP A 88 5.46 -14.90 13.19
N SER A 89 5.88 -15.71 14.17
CA SER A 89 4.98 -16.62 14.89
C SER A 89 3.83 -15.85 15.57
N PRO A 90 2.71 -16.51 15.90
CA PRO A 90 1.55 -15.86 16.52
C PRO A 90 1.88 -15.03 17.77
N GLU A 91 2.83 -15.48 18.60
CA GLU A 91 3.23 -14.80 19.83
C GLU A 91 4.04 -13.53 19.57
N ARG A 92 4.66 -13.44 18.39
CA ARG A 92 5.49 -12.31 17.94
C ARG A 92 4.69 -11.31 17.12
N MET A 93 3.56 -11.69 16.56
CA MET A 93 2.67 -10.78 15.84
C MET A 93 2.08 -9.72 16.79
N VAL A 94 2.12 -8.47 16.36
CA VAL A 94 1.74 -7.29 17.16
C VAL A 94 0.57 -6.51 16.52
N GLY A 95 0.51 -6.50 15.20
CA GLY A 95 -0.52 -5.83 14.42
C GLY A 95 -0.16 -5.82 12.93
N ASP A 96 -0.66 -4.85 12.19
CA ASP A 96 -0.42 -4.70 10.75
C ASP A 96 -0.35 -3.22 10.34
N ILE A 97 0.15 -3.00 9.13
CA ILE A 97 0.21 -1.68 8.50
C ILE A 97 -0.05 -1.82 7.00
N ASN A 98 -0.95 -0.97 6.51
CA ASN A 98 -1.50 -1.01 5.16
C ASN A 98 -1.24 0.29 4.43
N LEU A 99 -1.10 0.20 3.11
CA LEU A 99 -1.18 1.31 2.17
C LEU A 99 -2.28 1.01 1.16
N PHE A 100 -3.17 1.98 0.93
CA PHE A 100 -4.17 1.97 -0.13
C PHE A 100 -3.87 3.10 -1.11
N LEU A 101 -3.75 2.80 -2.40
CA LEU A 101 -3.54 3.79 -3.44
C LEU A 101 -4.84 4.18 -4.13
N SER A 102 -4.94 5.46 -4.47
CA SER A 102 -6.04 5.99 -5.26
C SER A 102 -5.55 7.11 -6.16
N GLN A 103 -6.29 7.34 -7.26
CA GLN A 103 -6.15 8.57 -8.02
C GLN A 103 -6.81 9.72 -7.23
N PRO A 104 -6.23 10.93 -7.22
CA PRO A 104 -6.86 12.09 -6.63
C PRO A 104 -8.21 12.34 -7.31
N ALA A 105 -9.24 12.64 -6.54
CA ALA A 105 -10.54 12.96 -7.10
C ALA A 105 -10.52 14.38 -7.67
N ASP A 106 -11.25 14.61 -8.76
CA ASP A 106 -11.34 15.94 -9.39
C ASP A 106 -11.98 17.00 -8.47
N ASP A 107 -12.72 16.56 -7.43
CA ASP A 107 -13.48 17.39 -6.49
C ASP A 107 -12.76 17.62 -5.13
N ASP A 108 -11.46 17.35 -5.02
CA ASP A 108 -10.67 17.74 -3.83
C ASP A 108 -10.48 19.28 -3.81
N GLU A 109 -11.57 20.02 -3.51
CA GLU A 109 -11.70 21.50 -3.51
C GLU A 109 -10.73 22.23 -2.56
N ASP A 110 -9.91 21.51 -1.79
CA ASP A 110 -8.99 22.04 -0.78
C ASP A 110 -7.57 22.35 -1.32
N ASP A 111 -7.24 22.01 -2.57
CA ASP A 111 -5.88 22.17 -3.10
C ASP A 111 -5.77 23.26 -4.20
N ASP A 112 -4.74 24.09 -4.03
CA ASP A 112 -4.26 25.12 -4.98
C ASP A 112 -4.00 24.53 -6.40
N GLU A 113 -4.13 25.38 -7.43
CA GLU A 113 -4.19 25.14 -8.91
C GLU A 113 -3.18 24.18 -9.60
N ASP A 114 -2.26 23.52 -8.89
CA ASP A 114 -1.27 22.63 -9.49
C ASP A 114 -1.70 21.15 -9.40
N CYS A 115 -2.86 20.81 -9.99
CA CYS A 115 -3.23 19.43 -10.26
C CYS A 115 -2.27 18.85 -11.32
N VAL A 116 -1.17 18.25 -10.87
CA VAL A 116 -0.29 17.47 -11.74
C VAL A 116 -1.03 16.18 -12.10
N HIS A 117 -1.52 16.12 -13.35
CA HIS A 117 -2.00 14.88 -13.95
C HIS A 117 -0.96 13.76 -13.75
N GLY A 118 -1.41 12.61 -13.24
CA GLY A 118 -0.53 11.48 -12.95
C GLY A 118 0.13 11.52 -11.57
N SER A 119 -0.51 12.14 -10.58
CA SER A 119 -0.11 11.99 -9.17
C SER A 119 -1.06 11.03 -8.44
N PHE A 120 -0.56 10.29 -7.46
CA PHE A 120 -1.34 9.33 -6.67
C PHE A 120 -1.41 9.75 -5.20
N VAL A 121 -2.49 9.36 -4.53
CA VAL A 121 -2.66 9.53 -3.08
C VAL A 121 -2.53 8.17 -2.42
N GLY A 122 -1.71 8.09 -1.37
CA GLY A 122 -1.57 6.89 -0.55
C GLY A 122 -2.22 7.06 0.81
N GLU A 123 -3.15 6.20 1.18
CA GLU A 123 -3.78 6.17 2.50
C GLU A 123 -3.11 5.11 3.37
N ILE A 124 -2.62 5.48 4.55
CA ILE A 124 -1.97 4.55 5.47
C ILE A 124 -2.89 4.23 6.64
N GLU A 125 -3.06 2.95 6.91
CA GLU A 125 -3.69 2.45 8.13
C GLU A 125 -2.69 1.65 8.95
N VAL A 126 -2.71 1.82 10.27
CA VAL A 126 -1.84 1.07 11.19
C VAL A 126 -2.65 0.58 12.38
N MET A 127 -2.53 -0.70 12.67
CA MET A 127 -3.17 -1.34 13.81
C MET A 127 -2.11 -1.97 14.72
N ILE A 128 -2.26 -1.80 16.02
CA ILE A 128 -1.55 -2.58 17.03
C ILE A 128 -2.63 -3.36 17.78
N ALA A 129 -2.78 -4.65 17.49
CA ALA A 129 -3.84 -5.48 18.06
C ALA A 129 -3.60 -5.75 19.56
N ARG A 130 -2.33 -5.94 19.93
CA ARG A 130 -1.93 -6.29 21.30
C ARG A 130 -1.96 -5.08 22.25
N LYS A 131 -3.01 -5.00 23.07
CA LYS A 131 -3.21 -3.93 24.07
C LYS A 131 -2.07 -3.82 25.09
N ASP A 132 -1.43 -4.93 25.45
CA ASP A 132 -0.27 -4.95 26.36
C ASP A 132 0.97 -4.27 25.75
N LEU A 133 1.05 -4.17 24.43
CA LEU A 133 2.15 -3.54 23.69
C LEU A 133 1.84 -2.09 23.28
N HIS A 134 0.65 -1.57 23.61
CA HIS A 134 0.28 -0.19 23.32
C HIS A 134 1.18 0.82 24.06
N ARG A 135 1.38 1.99 23.43
CA ARG A 135 2.18 3.10 23.98
C ARG A 135 3.65 2.77 24.27
N GLN A 136 4.17 1.67 23.69
CA GLN A 136 5.60 1.30 23.79
C GLN A 136 6.44 1.70 22.57
N GLY A 137 5.82 2.39 21.59
CA GLY A 137 6.49 2.91 20.40
C GLY A 137 6.44 2.02 19.16
N TYR A 138 5.82 0.84 19.21
CA TYR A 138 5.71 -0.07 18.06
C TYR A 138 5.00 0.57 16.86
N GLY A 139 3.84 1.20 17.06
CA GLY A 139 3.12 1.88 15.97
C GLY A 139 3.93 3.00 15.31
N ARG A 140 4.70 3.76 16.09
CA ARG A 140 5.57 4.82 15.54
C ARG A 140 6.74 4.24 14.75
N ALA A 141 7.33 3.15 15.26
CA ALA A 141 8.42 2.48 14.59
C ALA A 141 7.96 1.87 13.25
N ALA A 142 6.83 1.17 13.25
CA ALA A 142 6.21 0.61 12.05
C ALA A 142 5.87 1.69 11.02
N LEU A 143 5.23 2.79 11.45
CA LEU A 143 4.87 3.88 10.55
C LEU A 143 6.09 4.52 9.88
N LEU A 144 7.17 4.80 10.63
CA LEU A 144 8.37 5.44 10.07
C LEU A 144 9.11 4.55 9.06
N ILE A 145 9.33 3.28 9.39
CA ILE A 145 10.02 2.36 8.47
C ILE A 145 9.16 2.08 7.23
N PHE A 146 7.83 1.99 7.39
CA PHE A 146 6.90 1.78 6.30
C PHE A 146 6.83 2.99 5.35
N MET A 147 6.75 4.21 5.89
CA MET A 147 6.88 5.42 5.07
C MET A 147 8.21 5.45 4.31
N GLY A 148 9.31 5.07 4.96
CA GLY A 148 10.63 5.01 4.31
C GLY A 148 10.65 4.02 3.16
N TYR A 149 10.04 2.85 3.37
CA TYR A 149 9.85 1.84 2.36
C TYR A 149 9.06 2.37 1.16
N ILE A 150 7.94 3.06 1.39
CA ILE A 150 7.09 3.64 0.33
C ILE A 150 7.88 4.65 -0.50
N ILE A 151 8.58 5.60 0.13
CA ILE A 151 9.31 6.66 -0.59
C ILE A 151 10.44 6.08 -1.44
N PHE A 152 11.18 5.12 -0.90
CA PHE A 152 12.28 4.51 -1.65
C PHE A 152 11.81 3.61 -2.78
N HIS A 153 10.79 2.78 -2.55
CA HIS A 153 10.25 1.86 -3.55
C HIS A 153 9.15 2.47 -4.41
N TRP A 154 8.92 3.78 -4.31
CA TRP A 154 7.88 4.47 -5.05
C TRP A 154 7.89 4.17 -6.55
N PRO A 155 9.05 4.16 -7.26
CA PRO A 155 9.07 3.84 -8.68
C PRO A 155 8.47 2.46 -9.00
N THR A 156 8.70 1.46 -8.15
CA THR A 156 8.20 0.09 -8.36
C THR A 156 6.73 -0.04 -7.94
N ILE A 157 6.36 0.54 -6.80
CA ILE A 157 4.97 0.59 -6.31
C ILE A 157 4.07 1.26 -7.35
N CYS A 158 4.50 2.42 -7.84
CA CYS A 158 3.77 3.21 -8.82
C CYS A 158 3.61 2.47 -10.15
N LEU A 159 4.67 1.80 -10.63
CA LEU A 159 4.63 1.05 -11.89
C LEU A 159 3.68 -0.15 -11.80
N GLU A 160 3.68 -0.88 -10.69
CA GLU A 160 2.76 -2.00 -10.48
C GLU A 160 1.30 -1.52 -10.51
N TYR A 161 1.00 -0.45 -9.76
CA TYR A 161 -0.34 0.11 -9.72
C TYR A 161 -0.79 0.64 -11.09
N GLU A 162 0.07 1.40 -11.79
CA GLU A 162 -0.25 1.92 -13.12
C GLU A 162 -0.52 0.80 -14.13
N THR A 163 0.30 -0.24 -14.13
CA THR A 163 0.12 -1.40 -15.01
C THR A 163 -1.25 -2.04 -14.79
N SER A 164 -1.71 -2.13 -13.54
CA SER A 164 -3.04 -2.66 -13.23
C SER A 164 -4.18 -1.79 -13.78
N LEU A 165 -4.03 -0.47 -13.73
CA LEU A 165 -5.02 0.47 -14.23
C LEU A 165 -5.12 0.38 -15.76
N GLN A 166 -3.99 0.25 -16.45
CA GLN A 166 -3.97 0.10 -17.90
C GLN A 166 -4.64 -1.21 -18.35
N GLN A 167 -4.41 -2.32 -17.63
CA GLN A 167 -5.06 -3.61 -17.90
C GLN A 167 -6.58 -3.57 -17.69
N ALA A 168 -7.05 -2.79 -16.72
CA ALA A 168 -8.49 -2.61 -16.47
C ALA A 168 -9.21 -1.83 -17.59
N VAL A 169 -8.49 -1.03 -18.39
CA VAL A 169 -9.04 -0.20 -19.47
C VAL A 169 -9.06 -0.92 -20.83
N VAL A 170 -8.28 -1.99 -21.01
CA VAL A 170 -8.30 -2.78 -22.26
C VAL A 170 -9.60 -3.58 -22.32
N PRO A 171 -10.47 -3.37 -23.34
CA PRO A 171 -11.68 -4.16 -23.49
C PRO A 171 -11.34 -5.65 -23.63
N GLN A 172 -12.01 -6.49 -22.86
CA GLN A 172 -12.07 -7.93 -23.13
C GLN A 172 -12.47 -8.10 -24.61
N PRO A 173 -11.78 -8.94 -25.41
CA PRO A 173 -12.19 -9.17 -26.79
C PRO A 173 -13.63 -9.72 -26.77
N GLU A 174 -14.55 -8.96 -27.37
CA GLU A 174 -15.94 -9.38 -27.51
C GLU A 174 -15.99 -10.75 -28.19
N ASP A 175 -16.78 -11.68 -27.62
CA ASP A 175 -17.08 -12.95 -28.25
C ASP A 175 -17.54 -12.70 -29.69
N PRO A 176 -17.05 -13.47 -30.69
CA PRO A 176 -17.43 -13.26 -32.07
C PRO A 176 -18.96 -13.36 -32.19
N PRO A 177 -19.63 -12.42 -32.87
CA PRO A 177 -21.08 -12.47 -33.00
C PRO A 177 -21.48 -13.75 -33.72
N ASN A 178 -22.50 -14.42 -33.18
CA ASN A 178 -23.15 -15.59 -33.76
C ASN A 178 -23.39 -15.37 -35.26
N GLN A 179 -22.82 -16.24 -36.09
CA GLN A 179 -23.10 -16.29 -37.52
C GLN A 179 -24.51 -16.85 -37.70
N GLU A 180 -25.48 -15.96 -37.90
CA GLU A 180 -26.73 -16.32 -38.58
C GLU A 180 -26.44 -16.42 -40.08
N GLU A 181 -26.72 -17.60 -40.64
CA GLU A 181 -26.66 -17.88 -42.06
C GLU A 181 -27.71 -17.05 -42.82
N GLU A 182 -27.27 -16.15 -43.72
CA GLU A 182 -28.08 -15.77 -44.88
C GLU A 182 -27.21 -15.54 -46.14
N GLY A 183 -27.52 -16.29 -47.19
CA GLY A 183 -27.82 -15.73 -48.52
C GLY A 183 -26.67 -15.25 -49.41
N LEU A 184 -26.40 -16.05 -50.45
CA LEU A 184 -25.59 -15.76 -51.64
C LEU A 184 -26.02 -14.50 -52.43
N SER A 185 -25.04 -13.70 -52.91
CA SER A 185 -24.83 -13.39 -54.34
C SER A 185 -23.61 -12.47 -54.59
N GLY A 186 -22.91 -12.69 -55.70
CA GLY A 186 -21.57 -12.18 -56.04
C GLY A 186 -21.42 -10.70 -56.41
N ASP A 187 -20.17 -10.23 -56.44
CA ASP A 187 -19.45 -9.94 -57.68
C ASP A 187 -18.00 -9.50 -57.39
N GLU A 188 -17.09 -9.85 -58.32
CA GLU A 188 -15.67 -9.50 -58.32
C GLU A 188 -15.44 -8.00 -58.58
N ALA A 189 -14.50 -7.38 -57.84
CA ALA A 189 -13.70 -6.27 -58.37
C ALA A 189 -12.38 -6.07 -57.61
N THR A 190 -11.31 -6.12 -58.39
CA THR A 190 -9.91 -5.83 -58.09
C THR A 190 -9.66 -4.38 -57.63
N GLY A 191 -8.78 -4.16 -56.66
CA GLY A 191 -8.34 -2.80 -56.29
C GLY A 191 -7.19 -2.75 -55.29
N SER A 192 -5.96 -2.67 -55.80
CA SER A 192 -4.72 -2.36 -55.07
C SER A 192 -4.73 -0.92 -54.55
N ALA A 193 -4.49 -0.69 -53.26
CA ALA A 193 -3.92 0.57 -52.77
C ALA A 193 -3.16 0.37 -51.44
N ARG A 194 -1.86 0.63 -51.52
CA ARG A 194 -0.93 0.83 -50.41
C ARG A 194 -1.41 2.04 -49.59
N ASN A 195 -1.45 1.91 -48.26
CA ASN A 195 -1.31 3.05 -47.37
C ASN A 195 -0.44 2.63 -46.18
N ALA A 196 0.86 2.92 -46.31
CA ALA A 196 1.73 3.10 -45.17
C ALA A 196 1.24 4.35 -44.43
N CYS A 197 0.73 4.17 -43.21
CA CYS A 197 0.48 5.31 -42.32
C CYS A 197 1.45 5.21 -41.15
N ALA A 198 2.19 6.29 -41.00
CA ALA A 198 3.35 6.43 -40.15
C ALA A 198 3.03 6.26 -38.66
N LEU A 199 4.02 5.78 -37.92
CA LEU A 199 4.09 5.85 -36.47
C LEU A 199 3.80 7.30 -36.02
N PRO A 200 2.79 7.57 -35.18
CA PRO A 200 2.71 8.87 -34.55
C PRO A 200 3.88 8.98 -33.57
N ALA A 201 4.84 9.83 -33.92
CA ALA A 201 5.83 10.36 -33.01
C ALA A 201 5.11 11.23 -31.96
N SER A 202 4.56 10.57 -30.92
CA SER A 202 4.20 11.25 -29.69
C SER A 202 5.43 11.18 -28.79
N THR A 203 6.11 12.32 -28.71
CA THR A 203 7.09 12.64 -27.68
C THR A 203 6.40 12.46 -26.32
N ALA A 204 6.53 11.26 -25.74
CA ALA A 204 6.13 11.00 -24.37
C ALA A 204 6.92 11.95 -23.46
N LYS A 205 6.27 13.03 -23.02
CA LYS A 205 6.70 13.76 -21.84
C LYS A 205 6.73 12.71 -20.74
N ASN A 206 7.93 12.33 -20.31
CA ASN A 206 8.16 11.43 -19.19
C ASN A 206 7.73 12.17 -17.91
N SER A 207 6.43 12.37 -17.71
CA SER A 207 5.88 12.78 -16.42
C SER A 207 6.06 11.57 -15.51
N ARG A 208 7.17 11.55 -14.78
CA ARG A 208 7.34 10.57 -13.71
C ARG A 208 6.18 10.79 -12.73
N LEU A 209 5.28 9.82 -12.68
CA LEU A 209 4.15 9.82 -11.77
C LEU A 209 4.67 9.94 -10.33
N SER A 210 4.10 10.84 -9.56
CA SER A 210 4.57 11.19 -8.23
C SER A 210 3.56 10.82 -7.15
N LEU A 211 4.06 10.43 -5.98
CA LEU A 211 3.24 10.36 -4.78
C LEU A 211 2.92 11.80 -4.37
N ARG A 212 1.65 12.21 -4.48
CA ARG A 212 1.21 13.58 -4.14
C ARG A 212 1.36 13.82 -2.65
N TYR A 213 0.81 12.91 -1.85
CA TYR A 213 0.91 12.89 -0.40
C TYR A 213 0.49 11.51 0.13
N LEU A 214 0.89 11.24 1.37
CA LEU A 214 0.28 10.21 2.19
C LEU A 214 -0.83 10.84 3.03
N ARG A 215 -1.92 10.11 3.27
CA ARG A 215 -3.00 10.53 4.16
C ARG A 215 -3.37 9.44 5.14
N VAL A 216 -4.12 9.83 6.16
CA VAL A 216 -4.84 8.93 7.06
C VAL A 216 -6.16 9.58 7.45
N LYS A 217 -7.21 8.78 7.57
CA LYS A 217 -8.49 9.18 8.15
C LYS A 217 -8.65 8.51 9.50
N ILE A 218 -8.95 9.30 10.52
CA ILE A 218 -9.02 8.80 11.90
C ILE A 218 -10.25 9.37 12.56
N HIS A 219 -11.08 8.54 13.18
CA HIS A 219 -12.19 9.04 14.00
C HIS A 219 -11.67 10.02 15.07
N GLN A 220 -12.32 11.18 15.21
CA GLN A 220 -11.86 12.31 16.02
C GLN A 220 -11.64 11.99 17.50
N SER A 221 -12.28 10.93 18.02
CA SER A 221 -12.11 10.46 19.40
C SER A 221 -10.83 9.62 19.60
N ASN A 222 -10.21 9.10 18.54
CA ASN A 222 -8.99 8.30 18.59
C ASN A 222 -7.75 9.22 18.68
N ILE A 223 -7.67 9.95 19.80
CA ILE A 223 -6.61 10.93 20.08
C ILE A 223 -5.21 10.30 20.06
N ALA A 224 -5.10 9.01 20.43
CA ALA A 224 -3.83 8.30 20.43
C ALA A 224 -3.26 8.15 19.01
N SER A 225 -4.09 7.74 18.05
CA SER A 225 -3.67 7.57 16.65
C SER A 225 -3.43 8.93 15.99
N ILE A 226 -4.26 9.93 16.26
CA ILE A 226 -4.02 11.31 15.77
C ILE A 226 -2.64 11.81 16.22
N LYS A 227 -2.31 11.68 17.52
CA LYS A 227 -1.00 12.09 18.04
C LYS A 227 0.15 11.27 17.46
N LEU A 228 -0.08 9.99 17.17
CA LEU A 228 0.92 9.13 16.53
C LEU A 228 1.30 9.69 15.14
N PHE A 229 0.31 9.96 14.29
CA PHE A 229 0.56 10.50 12.95
C PHE A 229 1.12 11.94 12.99
N GLU A 230 0.60 12.81 13.86
CA GLU A 230 1.16 14.15 14.08
C GLU A 230 2.64 14.08 14.50
N SER A 231 3.03 13.09 15.31
CA SER A 231 4.43 12.93 15.78
C SER A 231 5.44 12.55 14.70
N VAL A 232 4.97 12.09 13.53
CA VAL A 232 5.82 11.79 12.37
C VAL A 232 5.67 12.84 11.24
N GLY A 233 4.97 13.93 11.53
CA GLY A 233 4.89 15.11 10.67
C GLY A 233 3.61 15.24 9.84
N TYR A 234 2.62 14.36 10.04
CA TYR A 234 1.31 14.54 9.41
C TYR A 234 0.64 15.80 9.94
N LYS A 235 -0.04 16.53 9.06
CA LYS A 235 -0.76 17.76 9.37
C LYS A 235 -2.23 17.58 9.03
N ARG A 236 -3.11 18.08 9.89
CA ARG A 236 -4.54 18.13 9.59
C ARG A 236 -4.79 18.99 8.36
N THR A 237 -5.77 18.61 7.54
CA THR A 237 -6.22 19.44 6.41
C THR A 237 -6.83 20.75 6.89
N ARG A 238 -6.93 21.75 5.99
CA ARG A 238 -7.37 23.13 6.31
C ARG A 238 -8.76 23.18 6.97
N ALA A 239 -9.63 22.22 6.69
CA ALA A 239 -10.94 22.11 7.32
C ALA A 239 -10.85 21.84 8.84
N GLY A 240 -9.84 21.10 9.31
CA GLY A 240 -9.55 20.79 10.72
C GLY A 240 -10.68 20.12 11.53
N LYS A 241 -11.85 19.95 10.91
CA LYS A 241 -13.11 19.45 11.45
C LYS A 241 -13.32 18.03 10.96
N ALA A 242 -13.97 17.24 11.80
CA ALA A 242 -14.41 15.92 11.41
C ALA A 242 -15.41 15.99 10.23
N ASN A 243 -15.33 15.03 9.32
CA ASN A 243 -16.31 14.80 8.27
C ASN A 243 -17.66 14.34 8.86
N TYR A 244 -18.64 14.06 8.00
CA TYR A 244 -19.96 13.53 8.42
C TYR A 244 -19.86 12.25 9.26
N PHE A 245 -18.81 11.44 9.04
CA PHE A 245 -18.53 10.19 9.76
C PHE A 245 -17.72 10.39 11.05
N GLY A 246 -17.43 11.63 11.45
CA GLY A 246 -16.66 11.90 12.66
C GLY A 246 -15.15 11.76 12.47
N GLU A 247 -14.64 11.65 11.25
CA GLU A 247 -13.22 11.42 10.97
C GLU A 247 -12.48 12.71 10.59
N VAL A 248 -11.26 12.85 11.11
CA VAL A 248 -10.32 13.88 10.69
C VAL A 248 -9.31 13.31 9.70
N GLU A 249 -9.03 14.06 8.64
CA GLU A 249 -7.98 13.72 7.67
C GLU A 249 -6.66 14.42 8.03
N LEU A 250 -5.57 13.66 8.03
CA LEU A 250 -4.22 14.21 8.13
C LEU A 250 -3.44 13.82 6.88
N ARG A 251 -2.67 14.77 6.35
CA ARG A 251 -1.81 14.60 5.17
C ARG A 251 -0.33 14.77 5.53
N TRP A 252 0.52 14.05 4.82
CA TRP A 252 1.97 14.14 4.89
C TRP A 252 2.54 14.18 3.48
N GLN A 253 3.43 15.14 3.23
CA GLN A 253 4.13 15.29 1.95
C GLN A 253 5.62 15.10 2.16
N ASP A 254 6.26 14.37 1.26
CA ASP A 254 7.72 14.25 1.28
C ASP A 254 8.35 15.57 0.85
N ASP A 255 9.29 16.07 1.63
CA ASP A 255 10.08 17.26 1.34
C ASP A 255 11.41 16.92 0.66
N GLY A 256 11.58 15.65 0.24
CA GLY A 256 12.82 15.09 -0.31
C GLY A 256 13.92 14.87 0.73
N GLY A 257 13.69 15.25 1.99
CA GLY A 257 14.62 15.09 3.10
C GLY A 257 14.27 13.93 4.04
N PHE A 258 13.13 13.27 3.85
CA PHE A 258 12.63 12.27 4.80
C PHE A 258 13.56 11.07 4.95
N LEU A 259 14.02 10.46 3.86
CA LEU A 259 14.93 9.30 3.93
C LEU A 259 16.24 9.65 4.63
N ARG A 260 16.77 10.87 4.45
CA ARG A 260 17.96 11.33 5.16
C ARG A 260 17.70 11.43 6.66
N ARG A 261 16.60 12.09 7.07
CA ARG A 261 16.21 12.17 8.48
C ARG A 261 15.95 10.80 9.10
N LEU A 262 15.39 9.87 8.34
CA LEU A 262 15.13 8.51 8.79
C LEU A 262 16.44 7.77 9.13
N LYS A 263 17.47 7.90 8.29
CA LYS A 263 18.83 7.35 8.55
C LYS A 263 19.50 7.95 9.78
N GLU A 264 19.24 9.23 10.08
CA GLU A 264 19.82 9.94 11.24
C GLU A 264 19.17 9.53 12.58
N LEU A 265 18.04 8.83 12.57
CA LEU A 265 17.42 8.35 13.80
C LEU A 265 18.23 7.19 14.39
N LEU A 266 18.90 7.43 15.52
CA LEU A 266 19.79 6.55 16.34
C LEU A 266 19.32 5.11 16.65
N TRP A 267 18.11 4.71 16.24
CA TRP A 267 17.62 3.32 16.33
C TRP A 267 17.72 2.56 14.99
N MET A 268 18.24 3.21 13.95
CA MET A 268 18.71 2.65 12.68
C MET A 268 20.25 2.60 12.59
N GLU A 269 20.97 2.54 13.70
CA GLU A 269 22.41 2.23 13.69
C GLU A 269 22.64 0.77 13.24
N GLY A 270 22.67 0.62 11.92
CA GLY A 270 23.41 -0.34 11.12
C GLY A 270 23.92 0.45 9.94
N ASP A 271 25.23 0.43 9.69
CA ASP A 271 25.81 1.11 8.54
C ASP A 271 25.12 0.61 7.28
N GLU A 272 24.51 1.55 6.55
CA GLU A 272 23.79 1.39 5.29
C GLU A 272 22.28 1.14 5.44
N TRP A 273 21.51 1.99 4.76
CA TRP A 273 20.10 1.79 4.49
C TRP A 273 20.01 0.69 3.45
N GLU A 274 20.22 -0.55 3.88
CA GLU A 274 19.88 -1.73 3.10
C GLU A 274 18.45 -2.06 3.51
N ALA A 275 17.49 -1.65 2.69
CA ALA A 275 16.28 -2.45 2.53
C ALA A 275 16.76 -3.80 1.99
N ASP A 276 17.36 -4.61 2.87
CA ASP A 276 17.84 -5.92 2.51
C ASP A 276 16.60 -6.68 2.11
N THR A 277 16.50 -6.87 0.80
CA THR A 277 15.66 -7.84 0.14
C THR A 277 16.21 -9.19 0.57
N MET A 278 16.04 -9.54 1.85
CA MET A 278 16.41 -10.84 2.32
C MET A 278 15.44 -11.80 1.67
N SER A 279 15.97 -12.58 0.73
CA SER A 279 15.27 -13.75 0.21
C SER A 279 14.99 -14.63 1.43
N PHE A 280 13.71 -14.80 1.77
CA PHE A 280 13.30 -15.79 2.76
C PHE A 280 13.06 -17.13 2.06
N HIS A 281 13.38 -18.22 2.77
CA HIS A 281 13.10 -19.59 2.35
C HIS A 281 11.98 -20.17 3.20
#